data_AF-A0A9W9IJ37-F1
#
_entry.id   AF-A0A9W9IJ37-F1
#
_cell.length_a   1.000
_cell.length_b   1.000
_cell.length_c   1.000
_cell.angle_alpha   90.00
_cell.angle_beta   90.00
_cell.angle_gamma   90.00
#
_symmetry.space_group_name_H-M   'P 1'
#
loop_
_entity.id
_entity.type
_entity.pdbx_description
1 polymer ?
#
loop_
_entity_poly.entity_id
_entity_poly.type
_entity_poly.pdbx_seq_one_letter_code
_entity_poly.pdbx_strand_id
1 'polypeptide(L)'
;MVHIVKQIHDNTVNLEQWDRIPFPSPLGSYLNFVYTIDQDAGTFTLSKRSTVNGVLMPLALEATLAEICEISSISVETLRQRSRSPAPDIEKDSESQFDPMNLKPWNHRPDLPTAMLELQQQFFLDFVFLWRSWIDDPITWNHESPVFKAFSRAILRLASWDFEVSYDCDVELPIDHSSIPSWNFPESEQYWFHGCLILLQSDLQSPQLLRTAIAKAKAFVDGSNRTPHKVSSIIISPHHVAFVELSQDSVMCSEVLPLLADLSATQFPPSFRRLSRVLSSGCRKTTWANKEQSIFPLPSEVLSEIVRISEPRDAVSLA
;
A
#
# COMPACT_ATOMS: atom_id res chain seq x y z
N MET A 1 -28.27 0.35 -17.91
CA MET A 1 -27.60 0.22 -16.60
C MET A 1 -28.48 -0.51 -15.60
N VAL A 2 -29.59 0.08 -15.11
CA VAL A 2 -30.53 -0.59 -14.17
C VAL A 2 -30.98 -1.97 -14.65
N HIS A 3 -31.31 -2.11 -15.95
CA HIS A 3 -31.65 -3.41 -16.54
C HIS A 3 -30.52 -4.44 -16.42
N ILE A 4 -29.26 -4.05 -16.63
CA ILE A 4 -28.10 -4.93 -16.51
C ILE A 4 -27.86 -5.29 -15.03
N VAL A 5 -27.97 -4.31 -14.12
CA VAL A 5 -27.84 -4.55 -12.67
C VAL A 5 -28.93 -5.52 -12.18
N LYS A 6 -30.19 -5.36 -12.63
CA LYS A 6 -31.28 -6.30 -12.35
C LYS A 6 -30.96 -7.69 -12.87
N GLN A 7 -30.49 -7.79 -14.12
CA GLN A 7 -30.13 -9.09 -14.67
C GLN A 7 -28.96 -9.76 -13.92
N ILE A 8 -27.99 -8.99 -13.44
CA ILE A 8 -26.86 -9.47 -12.63
C ILE A 8 -27.33 -9.88 -11.23
N HIS A 9 -28.20 -9.09 -10.59
CA HIS A 9 -28.82 -9.42 -9.30
C HIS A 9 -29.66 -10.70 -9.38
N ASP A 10 -30.43 -10.85 -10.45
CA ASP A 10 -31.31 -12.00 -10.67
C ASP A 10 -30.56 -13.22 -11.23
N ASN A 11 -29.22 -13.15 -11.36
CA ASN A 11 -28.35 -14.19 -11.95
C ASN A 11 -28.79 -14.65 -13.36
N THR A 12 -29.36 -13.73 -14.15
CA THR A 12 -29.87 -14.00 -15.51
C THR A 12 -28.88 -13.62 -16.61
N VAL A 13 -27.75 -13.00 -16.26
CA VAL A 13 -26.61 -12.77 -17.19
C VAL A 13 -25.63 -13.92 -17.10
N ASN A 14 -25.16 -14.40 -18.25
CA ASN A 14 -23.99 -15.28 -18.26
C ASN A 14 -22.72 -14.44 -17.94
N LEU A 15 -22.28 -14.52 -16.69
CA LEU A 15 -21.08 -13.85 -16.19
C LEU A 15 -19.78 -14.58 -16.56
N GLU A 16 -19.84 -15.75 -17.21
CA GLU A 16 -18.63 -16.47 -17.68
C GLU A 16 -17.84 -15.68 -18.74
N GLN A 17 -18.51 -14.74 -19.44
CA GLN A 17 -17.88 -13.87 -20.43
C GLN A 17 -17.31 -12.57 -19.83
N TRP A 18 -17.48 -12.35 -18.51
CA TRP A 18 -17.02 -11.16 -17.83
C TRP A 18 -15.70 -11.44 -17.11
N ASP A 19 -14.73 -10.57 -17.32
CA ASP A 19 -13.45 -10.68 -16.62
C ASP A 19 -13.63 -10.33 -15.14
N ARG A 20 -13.22 -11.25 -14.27
CA ARG A 20 -13.18 -11.00 -12.83
C ARG A 20 -12.02 -10.08 -12.51
N ILE A 21 -12.34 -8.92 -11.96
CA ILE A 21 -11.35 -7.97 -11.49
C ILE A 21 -11.17 -8.16 -9.98
N PRO A 22 -9.97 -8.51 -9.48
CA PRO A 22 -9.74 -8.77 -8.06
C PRO A 22 -9.90 -7.55 -7.15
N PHE A 23 -9.87 -6.33 -7.71
CA PHE A 23 -9.98 -5.09 -6.93
C PHE A 23 -10.88 -4.05 -7.62
N PRO A 24 -11.42 -3.07 -6.87
CA PRO A 24 -12.09 -1.94 -7.48
C PRO A 24 -11.12 -1.16 -8.38
N SER A 25 -11.36 -1.12 -9.69
CA SER A 25 -10.52 -0.35 -10.61
C SER A 25 -10.64 1.15 -10.37
N PRO A 26 -9.53 1.90 -10.39
CA PRO A 26 -9.56 3.35 -10.21
C PRO A 26 -10.21 4.02 -11.40
N LEU A 27 -10.62 5.27 -11.21
CA LEU A 27 -11.05 6.12 -12.31
C LEU A 27 -9.85 6.48 -13.19
N GLY A 28 -9.67 5.72 -14.27
CA GLY A 28 -8.70 6.03 -15.33
C GLY A 28 -8.82 7.49 -15.77
N SER A 29 -7.70 8.11 -16.13
CA SER A 29 -7.67 9.55 -16.51
C SER A 29 -8.58 9.92 -17.67
N TYR A 30 -8.96 8.95 -18.49
CA TYR A 30 -9.83 9.10 -19.64
C TYR A 30 -11.31 8.82 -19.33
N LEU A 31 -11.62 8.31 -18.13
CA LEU A 31 -12.97 7.92 -17.73
C LEU A 31 -13.59 8.96 -16.81
N ASN A 32 -14.80 9.38 -17.15
CA ASN A 32 -15.59 10.30 -16.32
C ASN A 32 -16.30 9.57 -15.17
N PHE A 33 -16.57 8.27 -15.34
CA PHE A 33 -17.25 7.41 -14.37
C PHE A 33 -16.82 5.95 -14.54
N VAL A 34 -16.85 5.20 -13.44
CA VAL A 34 -16.64 3.74 -13.36
C VAL A 34 -17.76 3.16 -12.50
N TYR A 35 -18.34 2.06 -12.96
CA TYR A 35 -19.37 1.32 -12.24
C TYR A 35 -18.78 0.02 -11.72
N THR A 36 -18.93 -0.24 -10.43
CA THR A 36 -18.51 -1.47 -9.79
C THR A 36 -19.72 -2.14 -9.16
N ILE A 37 -19.89 -3.44 -9.42
CA ILE A 37 -20.93 -4.27 -8.82
C ILE A 37 -20.22 -5.33 -7.98
N ASP A 38 -20.49 -5.32 -6.67
CA ASP A 38 -20.03 -6.34 -5.74
C ASP A 38 -21.24 -7.23 -5.40
N GLN A 39 -21.29 -8.42 -6.01
CA GLN A 39 -22.39 -9.36 -5.77
C GLN A 39 -22.34 -9.96 -4.37
N ASP A 40 -21.15 -10.17 -3.81
CA ASP A 40 -20.97 -10.80 -2.50
C ASP A 40 -21.38 -9.84 -1.37
N ALA A 41 -21.03 -8.56 -1.51
CA ALA A 41 -21.44 -7.51 -0.59
C ALA A 41 -22.87 -6.99 -0.88
N GLY A 42 -23.42 -7.28 -2.06
CA GLY A 42 -24.73 -6.81 -2.48
C GLY A 42 -24.76 -5.30 -2.79
N THR A 43 -23.64 -4.73 -3.23
CA THR A 43 -23.48 -3.27 -3.42
C THR A 43 -23.18 -2.88 -4.86
N PHE A 44 -23.59 -1.66 -5.20
CA PHE A 44 -23.26 -0.98 -6.43
C PHE A 44 -22.55 0.33 -6.09
N THR A 45 -21.39 0.54 -6.72
CA THR A 45 -20.60 1.76 -6.56
C THR A 45 -20.48 2.48 -7.90
N LEU A 46 -20.83 3.76 -7.91
CA LEU A 46 -20.50 4.71 -8.96
C LEU A 46 -19.32 5.56 -8.50
N SER A 47 -18.15 5.31 -9.09
CA SER A 47 -16.99 6.18 -8.94
C SER A 47 -17.04 7.24 -10.04
N LYS A 48 -16.89 8.52 -9.71
CA LYS A 48 -16.70 9.61 -10.67
C LYS A 48 -15.69 10.63 -10.16
N ARG A 49 -15.18 11.50 -11.04
CA ARG A 49 -14.40 12.66 -10.60
C ARG A 49 -15.34 13.83 -10.26
N SER A 50 -15.07 14.50 -9.14
CA SER A 50 -15.77 15.72 -8.74
C SER A 50 -14.76 16.82 -8.40
N THR A 51 -15.14 18.06 -8.66
CA THR A 51 -14.30 19.21 -8.32
C THR A 51 -14.66 19.66 -6.91
N VAL A 52 -13.71 19.57 -5.98
CA VAL A 52 -13.83 20.10 -4.61
C VAL A 52 -12.75 21.16 -4.44
N ASN A 53 -13.15 22.41 -4.18
CA ASN A 53 -12.23 23.55 -4.04
C ASN A 53 -11.28 23.74 -5.24
N GLY A 54 -11.76 23.50 -6.47
CA GLY A 54 -10.96 23.63 -7.69
C GLY A 54 -10.03 22.44 -7.97
N VAL A 55 -9.97 21.44 -7.08
CA VAL A 55 -9.18 20.22 -7.25
C VAL A 55 -10.10 19.07 -7.66
N LEU A 56 -9.74 18.37 -8.74
CA LEU A 56 -10.40 17.14 -9.15
C LEU A 56 -10.06 16.02 -8.16
N MET A 57 -11.07 15.53 -7.47
CA MET A 57 -10.99 14.45 -6.49
C MET A 57 -11.92 13.32 -6.92
N PRO A 58 -11.55 12.05 -6.74
CA PRO A 58 -12.48 10.96 -6.99
C PRO A 58 -13.53 10.89 -5.87
N LEU A 59 -14.75 10.56 -6.27
CA LEU A 59 -15.94 10.48 -5.46
C LEU A 59 -16.61 9.14 -5.74
N ALA A 60 -16.79 8.33 -4.69
CA ALA A 60 -17.58 7.11 -4.72
C ALA A 60 -18.98 7.38 -4.17
N LEU A 61 -19.99 7.00 -4.94
CA LEU A 61 -21.39 6.96 -4.53
C LEU A 61 -21.84 5.50 -4.50
N GLU A 62 -22.55 5.11 -3.46
CA GLU A 62 -22.92 3.73 -3.20
C GLU A 62 -24.44 3.60 -3.05
N ALA A 63 -24.97 2.47 -3.49
CA ALA A 63 -26.33 2.01 -3.20
C ALA A 63 -26.34 0.49 -3.12
N THR A 64 -27.33 -0.06 -2.42
CA THR A 64 -27.53 -1.52 -2.40
C THR A 64 -28.09 -1.99 -3.75
N LEU A 65 -27.74 -3.22 -4.14
CA LEU A 65 -28.30 -3.81 -5.37
C LEU A 65 -29.82 -3.93 -5.29
N ALA A 66 -30.36 -4.19 -4.10
CA ALA A 66 -31.80 -4.23 -3.85
C ALA A 66 -32.48 -2.87 -4.16
N GLU A 67 -31.95 -1.76 -3.63
CA GLU A 67 -32.47 -0.41 -3.90
C GLU A 67 -32.45 -0.09 -5.40
N ILE A 68 -31.40 -0.50 -6.12
CA ILE A 68 -31.32 -0.29 -7.57
C ILE A 68 -32.33 -1.15 -8.33
N CYS A 69 -32.58 -2.38 -7.86
CA CYS A 69 -33.54 -3.28 -8.50
C CYS A 69 -34.99 -2.81 -8.32
N GLU A 70 -35.29 -2.05 -7.26
CA GLU A 70 -36.61 -1.49 -7.04
C GLU A 70 -36.89 -0.24 -7.89
N ILE A 71 -35.84 0.50 -8.28
CA ILE A 71 -35.97 1.76 -9.01
C ILE A 71 -35.95 1.50 -10.54
N SER A 72 -36.67 2.33 -11.31
CA SER A 72 -36.71 2.26 -12.78
C SER A 72 -35.59 3.04 -13.48
N SER A 73 -35.04 4.08 -12.83
CA SER A 73 -33.85 4.83 -13.27
C SER A 73 -32.99 5.30 -12.10
N ILE A 74 -31.67 5.08 -12.15
CA ILE A 74 -30.73 5.62 -11.17
C ILE A 74 -30.45 7.08 -11.48
N SER A 75 -30.68 7.97 -10.51
CA SER A 75 -30.08 9.30 -10.53
C SER A 75 -28.84 9.33 -9.65
N VAL A 76 -27.90 10.22 -9.94
CA VAL A 76 -26.74 10.48 -9.09
C VAL A 76 -27.19 10.95 -7.69
N GLU A 77 -28.33 11.65 -7.59
CA GLU A 77 -28.86 12.14 -6.31
C GLU A 77 -29.43 11.03 -5.41
N THR A 78 -29.79 9.87 -5.97
CA THR A 78 -30.32 8.74 -5.19
C THR A 78 -29.23 7.88 -4.57
N LEU A 79 -27.98 8.05 -5.02
CA LEU A 79 -26.83 7.31 -4.50
C LEU A 79 -26.28 8.03 -3.28
N ARG A 80 -26.02 7.29 -2.21
CA ARG A 80 -25.43 7.86 -1.00
C ARG A 80 -23.94 8.03 -1.24
N GLN A 81 -23.39 9.16 -0.82
CA GLN A 81 -21.93 9.26 -0.80
C GLN A 81 -21.41 8.18 0.13
N ARG A 82 -20.47 7.37 -0.36
CA ARG A 82 -19.80 6.40 0.51
C ARG A 82 -19.17 7.19 1.64
N SER A 83 -19.64 6.94 2.86
CA SER A 83 -19.10 7.57 4.07
C SER A 83 -17.61 7.29 4.06
N ARG A 84 -16.79 8.34 3.87
CA ARG A 84 -15.41 8.25 4.34
C ARG A 84 -15.55 7.96 5.82
N SER A 85 -14.96 6.87 6.30
CA SER A 85 -14.75 6.71 7.75
C SER A 85 -14.24 8.07 8.24
N PRO A 86 -15.00 8.75 9.12
CA PRO A 86 -14.58 10.06 9.58
C PRO A 86 -13.19 9.88 10.17
N ALA A 87 -12.30 10.84 9.88
CA ALA A 87 -11.15 11.04 10.76
C ALA A 87 -11.70 10.97 12.19
N PRO A 88 -11.13 10.14 13.08
CA PRO A 88 -11.72 9.90 14.38
C PRO A 88 -12.07 11.24 15.00
N ASP A 89 -13.34 11.40 15.35
CA ASP A 89 -13.86 12.58 16.02
C ASP A 89 -12.87 12.92 17.13
N ILE A 90 -12.26 14.11 17.02
CA ILE A 90 -11.48 14.67 18.11
C ILE A 90 -12.50 15.02 19.17
N GLU A 91 -12.86 14.03 19.99
CA GLU A 91 -13.44 14.27 21.30
C GLU A 91 -12.42 15.09 22.08
N LYS A 92 -12.70 16.40 22.13
CA LYS A 92 -12.16 17.28 23.13
C LYS A 92 -12.72 16.81 24.47
N ASP A 93 -11.82 16.25 25.27
CA ASP A 93 -11.85 16.04 26.74
C ASP A 93 -11.42 14.60 27.02
N SER A 94 -10.30 14.32 27.65
CA SER A 94 -9.89 14.89 28.94
C SER A 94 -8.37 14.88 29.05
N GLU A 95 -7.83 15.93 29.66
CA GLU A 95 -6.48 15.96 30.23
C GLU A 95 -6.32 14.78 31.20
N SER A 96 -5.80 13.66 30.71
CA SER A 96 -5.27 12.61 31.56
C SER A 96 -3.75 12.71 31.49
N GLN A 97 -3.17 13.12 32.62
CA GLN A 97 -1.74 13.07 32.90
C GLN A 97 -1.26 11.64 32.65
N PHE A 98 -0.54 11.41 31.55
CA PHE A 98 0.10 10.13 31.29
C PHE A 98 1.51 10.31 30.73
N ASP A 99 2.41 9.54 31.35
CA ASP A 99 3.87 9.60 31.30
C ASP A 99 4.42 9.62 29.86
N PRO A 100 5.36 10.52 29.51
CA PRO A 100 6.00 10.54 28.21
C PRO A 100 6.80 9.25 28.02
N MET A 101 6.30 8.36 27.16
CA MET A 101 7.06 7.21 26.68
C MET A 101 8.39 7.72 26.10
N ASN A 102 9.52 7.36 26.73
CA ASN A 102 10.87 7.73 26.31
C ASN A 102 11.23 7.07 24.96
N LEU A 103 10.68 7.57 23.86
CA LEU A 103 11.04 7.16 22.51
C LEU A 103 12.45 7.69 22.22
N LYS A 104 13.43 6.78 22.18
CA LYS A 104 14.78 7.13 21.75
C LYS A 104 14.82 7.27 20.23
N PRO A 105 15.46 8.32 19.69
CA PRO A 105 15.53 8.54 18.26
C PRO A 105 16.32 7.43 17.56
N TRP A 106 15.73 6.90 16.49
CA TRP A 106 16.33 5.89 15.62
C TRP A 106 17.30 6.55 14.61
N ASN A 107 18.57 6.70 14.98
CA ASN A 107 19.58 7.39 14.16
C ASN A 107 20.43 6.42 13.31
N HIS A 108 20.04 6.22 12.05
CA HIS A 108 20.96 5.70 11.02
C HIS A 108 21.45 6.84 10.13
N ARG A 109 22.77 6.99 10.01
CA ARG A 109 23.42 7.99 9.13
C ARG A 109 23.09 7.68 7.66
N PRO A 110 22.81 8.68 6.80
CA PRO A 110 22.71 8.43 5.36
C PRO A 110 24.05 7.89 4.84
N ASP A 111 24.03 6.73 4.17
CA ASP A 111 25.20 6.18 3.50
C ASP A 111 25.33 6.82 2.10
N LEU A 112 26.52 6.75 1.48
CA LEU A 112 26.70 7.20 0.11
C LEU A 112 25.81 6.40 -0.85
N PRO A 113 25.20 7.05 -1.87
CA PRO A 113 24.43 6.34 -2.88
C PRO A 113 25.31 5.31 -3.59
N THR A 114 24.78 4.10 -3.76
CA THR A 114 25.38 3.03 -4.57
C THR A 114 24.54 2.86 -5.83
N ALA A 115 25.16 2.43 -6.93
CA ALA A 115 24.44 2.17 -8.18
C ALA A 115 23.26 1.19 -8.00
N MET A 116 23.42 0.20 -7.10
CA MET A 116 22.34 -0.73 -6.76
C MET A 116 21.16 -0.04 -6.07
N LEU A 117 21.44 0.89 -5.14
CA LEU A 117 20.41 1.66 -4.45
C LEU A 117 19.70 2.64 -5.39
N GLU A 118 20.39 3.15 -6.40
CA GLU A 118 19.82 4.00 -7.46
C GLU A 118 18.91 3.20 -8.40
N LEU A 119 19.34 2.03 -8.86
CA LEU A 119 18.50 1.14 -9.66
C LEU A 119 17.21 0.75 -8.91
N GLN A 120 17.34 0.44 -7.62
CA GLN A 120 16.19 0.11 -6.77
C GLN A 120 15.19 1.26 -6.66
N GLN A 121 15.70 2.49 -6.55
CA GLN A 121 14.87 3.70 -6.53
C GLN A 121 14.17 3.92 -7.87
N GLN A 122 14.85 3.67 -8.99
CA GLN A 122 14.25 3.81 -10.31
C GLN A 122 13.07 2.83 -10.48
N PHE A 123 13.25 1.56 -10.09
CA PHE A 123 12.16 0.57 -10.14
C PHE A 123 10.96 0.98 -9.29
N PHE A 124 11.21 1.60 -8.13
CA PHE A 124 10.14 2.13 -7.30
C PHE A 124 9.41 3.32 -7.96
N LEU A 125 10.13 4.24 -8.58
CA LEU A 125 9.50 5.35 -9.31
C LEU A 125 8.69 4.86 -10.50
N ASP A 126 9.22 3.92 -11.28
CA ASP A 126 8.53 3.33 -12.42
C ASP A 126 7.26 2.60 -11.95
N PHE A 127 7.33 1.90 -10.81
CA PHE A 127 6.16 1.30 -10.16
C PHE A 127 5.11 2.35 -9.79
N VAL A 128 5.49 3.41 -9.06
CA VAL A 128 4.55 4.46 -8.65
C VAL A 128 3.93 5.15 -9.88
N PHE A 129 4.73 5.42 -10.91
CA PHE A 129 4.27 6.05 -12.14
C PHE A 129 3.27 5.17 -12.89
N LEU A 130 3.58 3.90 -13.07
CA LEU A 130 2.73 2.94 -13.78
C LEU A 130 1.37 2.78 -13.06
N TRP A 131 1.40 2.72 -11.73
CA TRP A 131 0.24 2.46 -10.89
C TRP A 131 -0.41 3.71 -10.31
N ARG A 132 -0.05 4.90 -10.81
CA ARG A 132 -0.51 6.20 -10.29
C ARG A 132 -2.03 6.33 -10.24
N SER A 133 -2.76 5.74 -11.18
CA SER A 133 -4.23 5.79 -11.18
C SER A 133 -4.83 5.19 -9.91
N TRP A 134 -4.19 4.14 -9.38
CA TRP A 134 -4.57 3.49 -8.13
C TRP A 134 -4.04 4.27 -6.91
N ILE A 135 -2.81 4.78 -6.97
CA ILE A 135 -2.19 5.49 -5.83
C ILE A 135 -2.84 6.87 -5.59
N ASP A 136 -3.19 7.57 -6.66
CA ASP A 136 -3.78 8.92 -6.62
C ASP A 136 -5.28 8.88 -6.28
N ASP A 137 -5.92 7.70 -6.40
CA ASP A 137 -7.34 7.54 -6.11
C ASP A 137 -7.57 7.13 -4.64
N PRO A 138 -7.99 8.06 -3.74
CA PRO A 138 -8.27 7.73 -2.33
C PRO A 138 -9.31 6.63 -2.10
N ILE A 139 -10.14 6.26 -3.10
CA ILE A 139 -11.05 5.12 -2.99
C ILE A 139 -10.27 3.79 -3.02
N THR A 140 -9.17 3.76 -3.77
CA THR A 140 -8.32 2.57 -3.89
C THR A 140 -7.07 2.66 -2.99
N TRP A 141 -6.55 3.85 -2.75
CA TRP A 141 -5.42 4.13 -1.87
C TRP A 141 -5.83 4.51 -0.44
N ASN A 142 -6.46 3.58 0.27
CA ASN A 142 -6.80 3.71 1.69
C ASN A 142 -6.55 2.40 2.44
N HIS A 143 -6.47 2.48 3.77
CA HIS A 143 -6.12 1.34 4.63
C HIS A 143 -7.08 0.16 4.55
N GLU A 144 -8.38 0.42 4.33
CA GLU A 144 -9.41 -0.61 4.20
C GLU A 144 -9.36 -1.32 2.85
N SER A 145 -8.75 -0.69 1.83
CA SER A 145 -8.68 -1.20 0.47
C SER A 145 -7.67 -2.34 0.35
N PRO A 146 -8.03 -3.45 -0.33
CA PRO A 146 -7.10 -4.54 -0.62
C PRO A 146 -5.94 -4.08 -1.53
N VAL A 147 -6.14 -3.04 -2.34
CA VAL A 147 -5.11 -2.43 -3.18
C VAL A 147 -3.96 -1.90 -2.32
N PHE A 148 -4.27 -1.24 -1.20
CA PHE A 148 -3.24 -0.73 -0.29
C PHE A 148 -2.41 -1.87 0.31
N LYS A 149 -3.04 -3.00 0.67
CA LYS A 149 -2.33 -4.18 1.18
C LYS A 149 -1.41 -4.78 0.11
N ALA A 150 -1.93 -4.96 -1.11
CA ALA A 150 -1.19 -5.49 -2.24
C ALA A 150 0.03 -4.61 -2.60
N PHE A 151 -0.17 -3.30 -2.68
CA PHE A 151 0.90 -2.35 -3.01
C PHE A 151 1.89 -2.17 -1.88
N SER A 152 1.45 -2.17 -0.61
CA SER A 152 2.38 -2.19 0.52
C SER A 152 3.31 -3.39 0.43
N ARG A 153 2.79 -4.57 0.05
CA ARG A 153 3.60 -5.76 -0.20
C ARG A 153 4.54 -5.58 -1.40
N ALA A 154 4.06 -5.01 -2.51
CA ALA A 154 4.90 -4.74 -3.68
C ALA A 154 6.06 -3.77 -3.36
N ILE A 155 5.79 -2.68 -2.63
CA ILE A 155 6.80 -1.72 -2.17
C ILE A 155 7.85 -2.41 -1.29
N LEU A 156 7.43 -3.30 -0.38
CA LEU A 156 8.34 -4.09 0.45
C LEU A 156 9.20 -5.05 -0.37
N ARG A 157 8.63 -5.72 -1.39
CA ARG A 157 9.39 -6.59 -2.32
C ARG A 157 10.41 -5.80 -3.12
N LEU A 158 10.00 -4.66 -3.68
CA LEU A 158 10.89 -3.71 -4.37
C LEU A 158 12.04 -3.28 -3.44
N ALA A 159 11.73 -2.91 -2.18
CA ALA A 159 12.71 -2.48 -1.19
C ALA A 159 13.65 -3.60 -0.69
N SER A 160 13.34 -4.87 -0.91
CA SER A 160 14.16 -6.01 -0.48
C SER A 160 14.84 -6.76 -1.63
N TRP A 161 14.64 -6.33 -2.88
CA TRP A 161 15.01 -7.11 -4.08
C TRP A 161 14.39 -8.52 -4.08
N ASP A 162 13.22 -8.68 -3.46
CA ASP A 162 12.51 -9.95 -3.36
C ASP A 162 11.68 -10.19 -4.63
N PHE A 163 12.39 -10.45 -5.73
CA PHE A 163 11.82 -10.74 -7.04
C PHE A 163 11.95 -12.21 -7.41
N GLU A 164 10.94 -12.71 -8.11
CA GLU A 164 10.89 -14.03 -8.70
C GLU A 164 11.16 -13.89 -10.20
N VAL A 165 11.97 -14.80 -10.76
CA VAL A 165 12.21 -14.86 -12.21
C VAL A 165 11.19 -15.82 -12.81
N SER A 166 10.35 -15.32 -13.72
CA SER A 166 9.53 -16.16 -14.58
C SER A 166 10.27 -16.47 -15.88
N TYR A 167 10.12 -17.70 -16.37
CA TYR A 167 10.58 -18.11 -17.70
C TYR A 167 9.53 -17.87 -18.79
N ASP A 168 8.36 -17.38 -18.39
CA ASP A 168 7.30 -17.02 -19.31
C ASP A 168 7.68 -15.73 -20.05
N CYS A 169 7.96 -15.86 -21.34
CA CYS A 169 8.32 -14.74 -22.22
C CYS A 169 7.09 -14.11 -22.89
N ASP A 170 5.92 -14.77 -22.81
CA ASP A 170 4.67 -14.35 -23.47
C ASP A 170 3.73 -13.64 -22.47
N VAL A 171 4.30 -13.06 -21.41
CA VAL A 171 3.54 -12.25 -20.46
C VAL A 171 3.31 -10.88 -21.07
N GLU A 172 2.05 -10.50 -21.25
CA GLU A 172 1.70 -9.12 -21.58
C GLU A 172 2.33 -8.20 -20.53
N LEU A 173 3.27 -7.36 -20.94
CA LEU A 173 3.86 -6.40 -20.05
C LEU A 173 2.76 -5.48 -19.53
N PRO A 174 2.73 -5.16 -18.23
CA PRO A 174 1.71 -4.30 -17.65
C PRO A 174 1.99 -2.85 -18.06
N ILE A 175 1.88 -2.54 -19.35
CA ILE A 175 2.13 -1.22 -19.94
C ILE A 175 0.79 -0.49 -20.14
N ASP A 176 -0.34 -1.21 -20.06
CA ASP A 176 -1.67 -0.63 -20.17
C ASP A 176 -2.26 -0.29 -18.79
N HIS A 177 -3.06 0.78 -18.75
CA HIS A 177 -3.77 1.29 -17.56
C HIS A 177 -4.78 0.30 -16.96
N SER A 178 -5.04 -0.80 -17.68
CA SER A 178 -5.84 -1.96 -17.31
C SER A 178 -5.07 -3.03 -16.54
N SER A 179 -3.76 -2.84 -16.34
CA SER A 179 -2.98 -3.74 -15.49
C SER A 179 -3.65 -3.77 -14.13
N ILE A 180 -4.13 -4.94 -13.72
CA ILE A 180 -4.72 -5.14 -12.40
C ILE A 180 -3.68 -5.88 -11.58
N PRO A 181 -3.36 -5.43 -10.36
CA PRO A 181 -2.40 -6.15 -9.53
C PRO A 181 -2.98 -7.56 -9.27
N SER A 182 -2.24 -8.62 -9.58
CA SER A 182 -2.71 -10.02 -9.43
C SER A 182 -1.84 -10.84 -8.48
N TRP A 183 -0.79 -10.23 -7.95
CA TRP A 183 0.15 -10.77 -6.96
C TRP A 183 -0.56 -11.16 -5.66
N ASN A 184 -0.15 -12.29 -5.08
CA ASN A 184 -0.58 -12.70 -3.75
C ASN A 184 -0.08 -11.73 -2.68
N PHE A 185 -0.94 -11.37 -1.72
CA PHE A 185 -0.60 -10.52 -0.59
C PHE A 185 -1.27 -11.02 0.70
N PRO A 186 -0.70 -10.74 1.89
CA PRO A 186 -1.33 -11.11 3.15
C PRO A 186 -2.64 -10.32 3.36
N GLU A 187 -3.73 -11.03 3.67
CA GLU A 187 -5.00 -10.38 4.02
C GLU A 187 -4.93 -9.69 5.40
N SER A 188 -4.09 -10.21 6.29
CA SER A 188 -3.86 -9.68 7.62
C SER A 188 -3.09 -8.35 7.60
N GLU A 189 -3.48 -7.41 8.45
CA GLU A 189 -2.79 -6.12 8.62
C GLU A 189 -1.43 -6.25 9.32
N GLN A 190 -1.10 -7.44 9.83
CA GLN A 190 0.11 -7.71 10.62
C GLN A 190 0.74 -9.01 10.14
N TYR A 191 1.98 -8.95 9.66
CA TYR A 191 2.67 -10.13 9.13
C TYR A 191 4.20 -9.99 9.19
N TRP A 192 4.92 -11.10 9.07
CA TRP A 192 6.38 -11.10 9.00
C TRP A 192 6.86 -10.98 7.55
N PHE A 193 7.92 -10.18 7.33
CA PHE A 193 8.56 -10.01 6.04
C PHE A 193 10.07 -9.74 6.19
N HIS A 194 10.89 -10.61 5.62
CA HIS A 194 12.36 -10.63 5.75
C HIS A 194 12.83 -10.39 7.20
N GLY A 195 12.20 -11.09 8.16
CA GLY A 195 12.50 -10.96 9.59
C GLY A 195 12.05 -9.66 10.26
N CYS A 196 11.35 -8.77 9.56
CA CYS A 196 10.70 -7.58 10.12
C CYS A 196 9.20 -7.82 10.34
N LEU A 197 8.64 -7.27 11.41
CA LEU A 197 7.20 -7.27 11.63
C LEU A 197 6.57 -6.08 10.89
N ILE A 198 5.70 -6.35 9.93
CA ILE A 198 4.97 -5.34 9.17
C ILE A 198 3.63 -5.08 9.84
N LEU A 199 3.28 -3.80 10.02
CA LEU A 199 1.96 -3.37 10.47
C LEU A 199 1.39 -2.34 9.50
N LEU A 200 0.19 -2.60 9.00
CA LEU A 200 -0.57 -1.65 8.18
C LEU A 200 -1.50 -0.83 9.08
N GLN A 201 -1.54 0.49 8.90
CA GLN A 201 -2.37 1.43 9.67
C GLN A 201 -3.04 2.47 8.77
N SER A 202 -4.11 3.08 9.27
CA SER A 202 -4.85 4.13 8.57
C SER A 202 -4.06 5.45 8.46
N ASP A 203 -3.47 5.89 9.56
CA ASP A 203 -2.64 7.09 9.62
C ASP A 203 -1.53 6.96 10.68
N LEU A 204 -0.40 7.64 10.43
CA LEU A 204 0.74 7.72 11.32
C LEU A 204 1.05 9.15 11.77
N GLN A 205 0.42 10.18 11.20
CA GLN A 205 0.62 11.56 11.65
C GLN A 205 0.01 11.80 13.03
N SER A 206 -1.13 11.16 13.34
CA SER A 206 -1.66 11.16 14.69
C SER A 206 -0.73 10.42 15.66
N PRO A 207 -0.17 11.10 16.69
CA PRO A 207 0.69 10.45 17.67
C PRO A 207 -0.03 9.35 18.46
N GLN A 208 -1.36 9.47 18.61
CA GLN A 208 -2.19 8.47 19.29
C GLN A 208 -2.30 7.18 18.46
N LEU A 209 -2.52 7.30 17.15
CA LEU A 209 -2.56 6.15 16.25
C LEU A 209 -1.20 5.47 16.15
N LEU A 210 -0.11 6.25 16.07
CA LEU A 210 1.25 5.73 16.08
C LEU A 210 1.54 4.94 17.37
N ARG A 211 1.19 5.48 18.55
CA ARG A 211 1.35 4.77 19.84
C ARG A 211 0.51 3.50 19.89
N THR A 212 -0.72 3.54 19.39
CA THR A 212 -1.60 2.37 19.33
C THR A 212 -1.00 1.29 18.44
N ALA A 213 -0.43 1.66 17.29
CA ALA A 213 0.24 0.74 16.39
C ALA A 213 1.49 0.12 17.03
N ILE A 214 2.29 0.91 17.75
CA ILE A 214 3.45 0.42 18.53
C ILE A 214 3.00 -0.56 19.62
N ALA A 215 1.93 -0.25 20.35
CA ALA A 215 1.39 -1.13 21.39
C ALA A 215 0.88 -2.45 20.80
N LYS A 216 0.17 -2.40 19.66
CA LYS A 216 -0.25 -3.61 18.90
C LYS A 216 0.95 -4.45 18.49
N ALA A 217 1.99 -3.82 17.95
CA ALA A 217 3.22 -4.50 17.55
C ALA A 217 3.90 -5.19 18.74
N LYS A 218 3.99 -4.50 19.90
CA LYS A 218 4.56 -5.07 21.12
C LYS A 218 3.73 -6.26 21.63
N ALA A 219 2.41 -6.12 21.70
CA ALA A 219 1.53 -7.22 22.11
C ALA A 219 1.64 -8.45 21.18
N PHE A 220 1.77 -8.23 19.87
CA PHE A 220 1.95 -9.31 18.90
C PHE A 220 3.28 -10.06 19.09
N VAL A 221 4.35 -9.33 19.41
CA VAL A 221 5.66 -9.92 19.71
C VAL A 221 5.63 -10.68 21.04
N ASP A 222 5.09 -10.06 22.10
CA ASP A 222 5.03 -10.62 23.45
C ASP A 222 4.17 -11.89 23.53
N GLY A 223 3.13 -12.00 22.69
CA GLY A 223 2.30 -13.19 22.56
C GLY A 223 2.99 -14.38 21.87
N SER A 224 4.21 -14.21 21.36
CA SER A 224 4.95 -15.29 20.69
C SER A 224 5.96 -15.95 21.65
N ASN A 225 5.88 -17.27 21.82
CA ASN A 225 6.76 -18.05 22.73
C ASN A 225 8.25 -18.08 22.33
N ARG A 226 8.67 -17.31 21.33
CA ARG A 226 10.04 -17.22 20.81
C ARG A 226 10.41 -15.77 20.57
N THR A 227 10.35 -14.93 21.60
CA THR A 227 10.73 -13.51 21.45
C THR A 227 12.24 -13.37 21.29
N PRO A 228 12.73 -12.82 20.15
CA PRO A 228 14.09 -12.31 20.09
C PRO A 228 14.24 -11.19 21.13
N HIS A 229 15.46 -10.95 21.61
CA HIS A 229 15.75 -9.79 22.48
C HIS A 229 15.39 -8.45 21.82
N LYS A 230 15.20 -8.45 20.49
CA LYS A 230 15.11 -7.27 19.66
C LYS A 230 14.37 -7.58 18.36
N VAL A 231 13.22 -6.94 18.14
CA VAL A 231 12.39 -7.08 16.94
C VAL A 231 12.35 -5.75 16.19
N SER A 232 12.58 -5.82 14.89
CA SER A 232 12.40 -4.67 14.00
C SER A 232 11.02 -4.70 13.39
N SER A 233 10.30 -3.59 13.48
CA SER A 233 8.96 -3.43 12.96
C SER A 233 8.90 -2.25 11.99
N ILE A 234 8.11 -2.40 10.95
CA ILE A 234 7.86 -1.38 9.93
C ILE A 234 6.36 -1.11 9.94
N ILE A 235 5.98 0.13 10.25
CA ILE A 235 4.58 0.55 10.28
C ILE A 235 4.33 1.38 9.02
N ILE A 236 3.35 0.99 8.22
CA ILE A 236 3.04 1.60 6.92
C ILE A 236 1.60 2.11 6.96
N SER A 237 1.40 3.35 6.53
CA SER A 237 0.09 3.90 6.15
C SER A 237 0.13 4.36 4.69
N PRO A 238 -1.01 4.71 4.07
CA PRO A 238 -1.05 5.11 2.66
C PRO A 238 -0.04 6.20 2.29
N HIS A 239 0.22 7.14 3.21
CA HIS A 239 1.10 8.28 2.94
C HIS A 239 2.41 8.26 3.73
N HIS A 240 2.55 7.38 4.73
CA HIS A 240 3.66 7.46 5.66
C HIS A 240 4.24 6.09 6.03
N VAL A 241 5.48 6.10 6.50
CA VAL A 241 6.13 4.94 7.09
C VAL A 241 6.91 5.35 8.33
N ALA A 242 6.90 4.48 9.34
CA ALA A 242 7.69 4.61 10.55
C ALA A 242 8.44 3.30 10.84
N PHE A 243 9.65 3.43 11.36
CA PHE A 243 10.49 2.30 11.74
C PHE A 243 10.55 2.21 13.25
N VAL A 244 10.23 1.04 13.78
CA VAL A 244 10.15 0.81 15.22
C VAL A 244 11.05 -0.35 15.57
N GLU A 245 11.77 -0.22 16.67
CA GLU A 245 12.54 -1.28 17.24
C GLU A 245 12.01 -1.60 18.63
N LEU A 246 11.56 -2.84 18.79
CA LEU A 246 10.95 -3.34 20.00
C LEU A 246 11.97 -4.22 20.72
N SER A 247 12.18 -3.94 22.00
CA SER A 247 12.90 -4.80 22.94
C SER A 247 12.05 -4.99 24.20
N GLN A 248 12.45 -5.91 25.08
CA GLN A 248 11.72 -6.17 26.32
C GLN A 248 11.54 -4.88 27.15
N ASP A 249 12.62 -4.10 27.29
CA ASP A 249 12.68 -2.94 28.19
C ASP A 249 12.55 -1.59 27.48
N SER A 250 12.66 -1.55 26.15
CA SER A 250 12.65 -0.27 25.42
C SER A 250 12.00 -0.35 24.05
N VAL A 251 11.42 0.78 23.64
CA VAL A 251 10.88 0.99 22.30
C VAL A 251 11.61 2.18 21.69
N MET A 252 12.22 1.97 20.53
CA MET A 252 12.76 3.06 19.71
C MET A 252 11.87 3.26 18.50
N CYS A 253 11.62 4.50 18.13
CA CYS A 253 10.83 4.84 16.95
C CYS A 253 11.57 5.90 16.15
N SER A 254 11.58 5.74 14.82
CA SER A 254 12.01 6.80 13.93
C SER A 254 10.96 7.90 13.85
N GLU A 255 11.36 9.02 13.26
CA GLU A 255 10.41 9.99 12.72
C GLU A 255 9.51 9.33 11.69
N VAL A 256 8.28 9.84 11.57
CA VAL A 256 7.32 9.45 10.54
C VAL A 256 7.76 10.08 9.23
N LEU A 257 8.02 9.26 8.22
CA LEU A 257 8.49 9.70 6.92
C LEU A 257 7.40 9.59 5.86
N PRO A 258 7.32 10.51 4.88
CA PRO A 258 6.40 10.37 3.76
C PRO A 258 6.79 9.17 2.91
N LEU A 259 5.89 8.21 2.71
CA LEU A 259 6.10 7.03 1.87
C LEU A 259 6.15 7.41 0.38
N LEU A 260 5.28 8.35 -0.01
CA LEU A 260 5.16 8.90 -1.34
C LEU A 260 5.39 10.41 -1.23
N ALA A 261 6.51 10.90 -1.80
CA ALA A 261 6.85 12.31 -1.79
C ALA A 261 6.38 12.91 -3.12
N ASP A 262 5.21 13.55 -3.07
CA ASP A 262 4.52 14.14 -4.22
C ASP A 262 4.07 13.11 -5.26
N LEU A 263 2.77 13.11 -5.60
CA LEU A 263 2.15 12.15 -6.52
C LEU A 263 2.67 12.27 -7.97
N SER A 264 3.60 13.19 -8.21
CA SER A 264 4.19 13.46 -9.51
C SER A 264 5.24 12.42 -9.95
N ALA A 265 5.64 11.48 -9.07
CA ALA A 265 6.71 10.51 -9.32
C ALA A 265 8.06 11.16 -9.74
N THR A 266 8.24 12.46 -9.45
CA THR A 266 9.42 13.23 -9.85
C THR A 266 10.48 13.32 -8.76
N GLN A 267 10.12 13.06 -7.50
CA GLN A 267 11.03 13.18 -6.36
C GLN A 267 11.19 11.85 -5.63
N PHE A 268 12.41 11.60 -5.18
CA PHE A 268 12.75 10.40 -4.41
C PHE A 268 12.31 10.58 -2.95
N PRO A 269 11.32 9.80 -2.45
CA PRO A 269 10.95 9.89 -1.05
C PRO A 269 12.11 9.35 -0.18
N PRO A 270 12.57 10.12 0.83
CA PRO A 270 13.64 9.68 1.74
C PRO A 270 13.30 8.38 2.48
N SER A 271 12.00 8.09 2.63
CA SER A 271 11.47 6.89 3.25
C SER A 271 11.84 5.60 2.52
N PHE A 272 11.78 5.57 1.18
CA PHE A 272 12.06 4.36 0.41
C PHE A 272 13.54 3.98 0.52
N ARG A 273 14.45 4.96 0.53
CA ARG A 273 15.89 4.72 0.79
C ARG A 273 16.13 4.11 2.17
N ARG A 274 15.38 4.55 3.18
CA ARG A 274 15.47 3.99 4.53
C ARG A 274 14.87 2.58 4.58
N LEU A 275 13.75 2.36 3.90
CA LEU A 275 13.09 1.06 3.78
C LEU A 275 14.00 0.02 3.13
N SER A 276 14.62 0.37 2.00
CA SER A 276 15.51 -0.53 1.26
C SER A 276 16.72 -0.93 2.08
N ARG A 277 17.29 0.01 2.83
CA ARG A 277 18.39 -0.29 3.76
C ARG A 277 17.98 -1.24 4.87
N VAL A 278 16.83 -0.98 5.51
CA VAL A 278 16.35 -1.81 6.63
C VAL A 278 16.19 -3.26 6.19
N LEU A 279 15.62 -3.47 5.00
CA LEU A 279 15.35 -4.80 4.46
C LEU A 279 16.56 -5.46 3.79
N SER A 280 17.47 -4.68 3.21
CA SER A 280 18.68 -5.19 2.55
C SER A 280 19.84 -5.43 3.51
N SER A 281 19.80 -4.88 4.73
CA SER A 281 20.83 -5.12 5.74
C SER A 281 20.80 -6.59 6.19
N GLY A 282 21.84 -7.36 5.83
CA GLY A 282 21.94 -8.80 6.11
C GLY A 282 21.94 -9.19 7.60
N CYS A 283 21.92 -8.21 8.52
CA CYS A 283 22.05 -8.42 9.97
C CYS A 283 20.78 -8.93 10.68
N ARG A 284 19.64 -9.08 9.99
CA ARG A 284 18.34 -9.35 10.65
C ARG A 284 17.64 -10.67 10.27
N LYS A 285 18.25 -11.48 9.39
CA LYS A 285 17.60 -12.65 8.76
C LYS A 285 17.55 -13.94 9.61
N THR A 286 17.95 -13.93 10.87
CA THR A 286 18.41 -15.18 11.53
C THR A 286 17.39 -15.96 12.37
N THR A 287 16.16 -15.49 12.61
CA THR A 287 15.25 -16.25 13.52
C THR A 287 13.84 -16.54 13.00
N TRP A 288 13.34 -15.81 12.00
CA TRP A 288 11.95 -15.97 11.51
C TRP A 288 11.82 -16.40 10.04
N ALA A 289 12.95 -16.63 9.35
CA ALA A 289 13.02 -17.03 7.95
C ALA A 289 12.23 -18.32 7.62
N ASN A 290 11.99 -19.20 8.60
CA ASN A 290 11.20 -20.43 8.43
C ASN A 290 9.70 -20.18 8.14
N LYS A 291 9.23 -18.93 8.22
CA LYS A 291 7.86 -18.55 7.85
C LYS A 291 7.76 -17.94 6.45
N GLU A 292 8.87 -17.81 5.74
CA GLU A 292 8.94 -17.15 4.44
C GLU A 292 9.09 -18.19 3.33
N GLN A 293 8.02 -18.41 2.55
CA GLN A 293 8.08 -19.15 1.30
C GLN A 293 8.43 -18.16 0.18
N SER A 294 9.72 -17.88 -0.04
CA SER A 294 10.16 -17.22 -1.27
C SER A 294 10.88 -18.26 -2.14
N ILE A 295 10.38 -18.43 -3.37
CA ILE A 295 10.88 -19.40 -4.34
C ILE A 295 11.94 -18.68 -5.18
N PHE A 296 13.19 -19.12 -5.02
CA PHE A 296 14.39 -18.68 -5.75
C PHE A 296 14.52 -17.15 -5.99
N PRO A 297 15.22 -16.41 -5.10
CA PRO A 297 15.43 -14.98 -5.29
C PRO A 297 16.25 -14.70 -6.55
N LEU A 298 15.99 -13.54 -7.17
CA LEU A 298 16.77 -13.02 -8.30
C LEU A 298 18.29 -13.06 -7.99
N PRO A 299 19.11 -13.74 -8.82
CA PRO A 299 20.55 -13.79 -8.60
C PRO A 299 21.19 -12.40 -8.69
N SER A 300 22.16 -12.13 -7.81
CA SER A 300 22.88 -10.85 -7.78
C SER A 300 23.61 -10.53 -9.09
N GLU A 301 23.95 -11.55 -9.86
CA GLU A 301 24.57 -11.48 -11.18
C GLU A 301 23.65 -10.79 -12.19
N VAL A 302 22.35 -11.09 -12.15
CA VAL A 302 21.34 -10.46 -13.01
C VAL A 302 21.21 -8.99 -12.67
N LEU A 303 21.14 -8.65 -11.37
CA LEU A 303 21.10 -7.25 -10.93
C LEU A 303 22.37 -6.49 -11.32
N SER A 304 23.53 -7.12 -11.18
CA SER A 304 24.82 -6.52 -11.59
C SER A 304 24.86 -6.27 -13.09
N GLU A 305 24.31 -7.20 -13.87
CA GLU A 305 24.22 -7.09 -15.32
C GLU A 305 23.25 -5.98 -15.76
N ILE A 306 22.10 -5.84 -15.08
CA ILE A 306 21.19 -4.71 -15.31
C ILE A 306 21.90 -3.39 -15.01
N VAL A 307 22.61 -3.27 -13.89
CA VAL A 307 23.40 -2.07 -13.57
C VAL A 307 24.46 -1.81 -14.63
N ARG A 308 25.13 -2.86 -15.13
CA ARG A 308 26.18 -2.76 -16.16
C ARG A 308 25.65 -2.29 -17.51
N ILE A 309 24.46 -2.75 -17.90
CA ILE A 309 23.82 -2.44 -19.19
C ILE A 309 23.04 -1.13 -19.13
N SER A 310 22.52 -0.76 -17.96
CA SER A 310 21.87 0.54 -17.76
C SER A 310 22.90 1.64 -18.02
N GLU A 311 22.65 2.47 -19.02
CA GLU A 311 23.50 3.63 -19.28
C GLU A 311 23.60 4.45 -18.00
N PRO A 312 24.79 4.95 -17.62
CA PRO A 312 24.88 5.93 -16.55
C PRO A 312 24.06 7.14 -16.99
N ARG A 313 22.86 7.31 -16.43
CA ARG A 313 22.19 8.59 -16.50
C ARG A 313 23.10 9.55 -15.74
N ASP A 314 23.68 10.48 -16.47
CA ASP A 314 24.61 11.50 -15.98
C ASP A 314 24.32 11.86 -14.51
N ALA A 315 25.24 11.48 -13.63
CA ALA A 315 25.22 11.80 -12.21
C ALA A 315 25.46 13.31 -11.94
N VAL A 316 25.13 14.18 -12.89
CA VAL A 316 25.36 15.63 -12.82
C VAL A 316 24.19 16.38 -13.46
N SER A 317 23.06 16.43 -12.76
CA SER A 317 22.14 17.57 -12.86
C SER A 317 21.52 17.86 -11.49
N LEU A 318 22.38 18.16 -10.53
CA LEU A 318 22.05 18.98 -9.36
C LEU A 318 23.12 20.06 -9.26
N ALA A 319 22.90 21.14 -10.03
CA ALA A 319 23.43 22.47 -9.77
C ALA A 319 22.23 23.40 -9.55
#